data_AF-A0A3D4B882-F1
#
_entry.id   AF-A0A3D4B882-F1
#
_cell.length_a   1.000
_cell.length_b   1.000
_cell.length_c   1.000
_cell.angle_alpha   90.00
_cell.angle_beta   90.00
_cell.angle_gamma   90.00
#
_symmetry.space_group_name_H-M   'P 1'
#
loop_
_entity.id
_entity.type
_entity.pdbx_description
1 polymer ?
#
loop_
_entity_poly.entity_id
_entity_poly.type
_entity_poly.pdbx_seq_one_letter_code
_entity_poly.pdbx_strand_id
1 'polypeptide(L)'
;MLCHLPEPRDAIAEAYRVLRSGGLFIACAPSRYHDPELSEVLPSSQLATFDAENGPELVGELFNDLEVIRWDDPLVHLPAQQALKLYLKGRGLSDAEIAEADGIASLPPTLTKRGALMAGRKAN
;
A
#
# COMPACT_ATOMS: atom_id res chain seq x y z
N MET A 1 -0.59 -6.10 5.37
CA MET A 1 -0.44 -6.77 6.68
C MET A 1 0.59 -6.05 7.55
N LEU A 2 1.85 -5.87 7.08
CA LEU A 2 2.87 -5.13 7.83
C LEU A 2 2.49 -3.66 8.09
N CYS A 3 1.82 -3.01 7.13
CA CYS A 3 1.32 -1.63 7.23
C CYS A 3 0.35 -1.34 8.39
N HIS A 4 -0.16 -2.37 9.06
CA HIS A 4 -1.06 -2.24 10.21
C HIS A 4 -0.36 -2.46 11.55
N LEU A 5 0.94 -2.79 11.54
CA LEU A 5 1.71 -3.03 12.76
C LEU A 5 2.37 -1.72 13.20
N PRO A 6 2.36 -1.38 14.49
CA PRO A 6 3.05 -0.19 14.98
C PRO A 6 4.56 -0.27 14.70
N GLU A 7 5.15 -1.46 14.88
CA GLU A 7 6.58 -1.72 14.67
C GLU A 7 6.75 -2.81 13.60
N PRO A 8 6.71 -2.46 12.29
CA PRO A 8 6.79 -3.45 11.21
C PRO A 8 8.14 -4.19 11.19
N ARG A 9 9.21 -3.53 11.65
CA ARG A 9 10.56 -4.11 11.75
C ARG A 9 10.58 -5.34 12.65
N ASP A 10 9.89 -5.33 13.78
CA ASP A 10 9.87 -6.46 14.72
C ASP A 10 9.21 -7.69 14.10
N ALA A 11 8.15 -7.50 13.32
CA ALA A 11 7.51 -8.58 12.59
C ALA A 11 8.40 -9.12 11.45
N ILE A 12 9.16 -8.26 10.77
CA ILE A 12 10.15 -8.68 9.77
C ILE A 12 11.27 -9.48 10.44
N ALA A 13 11.73 -9.07 11.63
CA ALA A 13 12.72 -9.79 12.42
C ALA A 13 12.21 -11.16 12.87
N GLU A 14 10.94 -11.25 13.28
CA GLU A 14 10.34 -12.53 13.66
C GLU A 14 10.19 -13.46 12.45
N ALA A 15 9.81 -12.91 11.29
CA ALA A 15 9.79 -13.67 10.03
C ALA A 15 11.21 -14.18 9.67
N TYR A 16 12.24 -13.35 9.82
CA TYR A 16 13.62 -13.76 9.63
C TYR A 16 14.02 -14.88 10.61
N ARG A 17 13.64 -14.78 11.88
CA ARG A 17 13.96 -15.79 12.91
C ARG A 17 13.43 -17.18 12.54
N VAL A 18 12.18 -17.26 12.07
CA VAL A 18 11.51 -18.54 11.76
C VAL A 18 11.82 -19.10 10.38
N LEU A 19 12.27 -18.26 9.44
CA LEU A 19 12.68 -18.73 8.12
C LEU A 19 13.92 -19.63 8.22
N ARG A 20 13.94 -20.69 7.41
CA ARG A 20 15.16 -21.48 7.20
C ARG A 20 16.24 -20.65 6.49
N SER A 21 17.49 -21.05 6.67
CA SER A 21 18.63 -20.58 5.86
C SER A 21 18.30 -20.66 4.36
N GLY A 22 18.62 -19.59 3.61
CA GLY A 22 18.26 -19.42 2.19
C GLY A 22 16.76 -19.19 1.91
N GLY A 23 15.91 -19.12 2.94
CA GLY A 23 14.48 -18.90 2.83
C GLY A 23 14.12 -17.56 2.19
N LEU A 24 13.03 -17.53 1.42
CA LEU A 24 12.53 -16.34 0.73
C LEU A 24 11.47 -15.65 1.58
N PHE A 25 11.66 -14.36 1.84
CA PHE A 25 10.68 -13.46 2.41
C PHE A 25 10.12 -12.57 1.30
N ILE A 26 8.79 -12.44 1.24
CA ILE A 26 8.11 -11.54 0.31
C ILE A 26 7.15 -10.66 1.10
N ALA A 27 7.25 -9.36 0.90
CA ALA A 27 6.29 -8.37 1.38
C ALA A 27 5.79 -7.52 0.21
N CYS A 28 4.57 -7.03 0.34
CA CYS A 28 3.96 -6.14 -0.64
C CYS A 28 3.25 -5.03 0.13
N ALA A 29 3.43 -3.78 -0.32
CA ALA A 29 2.84 -2.63 0.32
C ALA A 29 2.37 -1.60 -0.71
N PRO A 30 1.21 -0.97 -0.47
CA PRO A 30 0.82 0.21 -1.25
C PRO A 30 1.80 1.34 -0.97
N SER A 31 1.96 2.23 -1.93
CA SER A 31 2.62 3.52 -1.72
C SER A 31 1.74 4.43 -0.87
N ARG A 32 2.35 5.30 -0.05
CA ARG A 32 1.61 6.39 0.60
C ARG A 32 1.02 7.38 -0.40
N TYR A 33 1.50 7.39 -1.64
CA TYR A 33 1.01 8.24 -2.74
C TYR A 33 0.06 7.51 -3.71
N HIS A 34 -0.51 6.39 -3.27
CA HIS A 34 -1.48 5.61 -4.02
C HIS A 34 -2.83 6.34 -4.17
N ASP A 35 -3.53 6.15 -5.29
CA ASP A 35 -4.71 6.93 -5.70
C ASP A 35 -4.49 8.44 -5.78
N PRO A 36 -3.52 8.90 -6.61
CA PRO A 36 -3.26 10.32 -6.77
C PRO A 36 -4.50 11.10 -7.22
N GLU A 37 -5.43 10.47 -7.95
CA GLU A 37 -6.68 11.10 -8.38
C GLU A 37 -7.62 11.46 -7.22
N LEU A 38 -7.41 10.85 -6.05
CA LEU A 38 -8.24 11.03 -4.86
C LEU A 38 -7.47 11.70 -3.71
N SER A 39 -6.29 12.27 -3.95
CA SER A 39 -5.42 12.81 -2.88
C SER A 39 -6.07 13.92 -2.05
N GLU A 40 -6.97 14.70 -2.66
CA GLU A 40 -7.70 15.79 -2.01
C GLU A 40 -8.92 15.31 -1.20
N VAL A 41 -9.40 14.09 -1.49
CA VAL A 41 -10.63 13.52 -0.90
C VAL A 41 -10.29 12.49 0.17
N LEU A 42 -9.26 11.69 -0.05
CA LEU A 42 -8.85 10.67 0.90
C LEU A 42 -8.06 11.31 2.05
N PRO A 43 -8.30 10.87 3.30
CA PRO A 43 -7.42 11.25 4.40
C PRO A 43 -5.98 10.85 4.06
N SER A 44 -5.02 11.67 4.49
CA SER A 44 -3.61 11.37 4.23
C SER A 44 -3.29 9.97 4.75
N SER A 45 -2.65 9.17 3.91
CA SER A 45 -2.18 7.81 4.21
C SER A 45 -1.04 7.77 5.25
N GLN A 46 -0.74 8.91 5.90
CA GLN A 46 0.39 9.13 6.81
C GLN A 46 0.45 8.20 8.04
N LEU A 47 -0.58 7.37 8.26
CA LEU A 47 -0.65 6.42 9.36
C LEU A 47 -0.03 5.05 9.07
N ALA A 48 0.32 4.73 7.81
CA ALA A 48 0.97 3.47 7.52
C ALA A 48 2.45 3.51 7.96
N THR A 49 2.82 2.63 8.88
CA THR A 49 4.20 2.44 9.36
C THR A 49 5.08 1.69 8.36
N PHE A 50 4.46 1.05 7.37
CA PHE A 50 5.13 0.30 6.31
C PHE A 50 4.43 0.53 4.96
N ASP A 51 5.18 1.01 3.97
CA ASP A 51 4.70 1.31 2.62
C ASP A 51 5.80 1.04 1.57
N ALA A 52 5.51 1.38 0.31
CA ALA A 52 6.44 1.19 -0.79
C ALA A 52 7.67 2.11 -0.73
N GLU A 53 7.62 3.17 0.07
CA GLU A 53 8.68 4.15 0.22
C GLU A 53 9.70 3.68 1.26
N ASN A 54 9.26 3.23 2.44
CA ASN A 54 10.14 2.79 3.53
C ASN A 54 10.38 1.27 3.58
N GLY A 55 9.50 0.48 2.97
CA GLY A 55 9.52 -0.96 3.08
C GLY A 55 10.80 -1.62 2.55
N PRO A 56 11.34 -1.21 1.39
CA PRO A 56 12.60 -1.76 0.88
C PRO A 56 13.77 -1.64 1.87
N GLU A 57 13.90 -0.51 2.54
CA GLU A 57 14.96 -0.29 3.54
C GLU A 57 14.78 -1.24 4.73
N LEU A 58 13.58 -1.29 5.31
CA LEU A 58 13.27 -2.14 6.46
C LEU A 58 13.46 -3.64 6.18
N VAL A 59 13.14 -4.11 4.97
CA VAL A 59 13.39 -5.50 4.57
C VAL A 59 14.88 -5.75 4.34
N GLY A 60 15.57 -4.81 3.71
CA GLY A 60 17.01 -4.90 3.41
C GLY A 60 17.91 -4.89 4.65
N GLU A 61 17.42 -4.43 5.80
CA GLU A 61 18.17 -4.53 7.08
C GLU A 61 18.45 -5.98 7.50
N LEU A 62 17.60 -6.93 7.11
CA LEU A 62 17.65 -8.32 7.59
C LEU A 62 17.82 -9.34 6.47
N PHE A 63 17.34 -9.04 5.27
CA PHE A 63 17.37 -9.96 4.13
C PHE A 63 18.37 -9.50 3.06
N ASN A 64 19.09 -10.47 2.50
CA ASN A 64 20.03 -10.28 1.40
C ASN A 64 19.34 -10.41 0.04
N ASP A 65 20.06 -10.09 -1.04
CA ASP A 65 19.59 -10.23 -2.43
C ASP A 65 18.21 -9.58 -2.66
N LEU A 66 18.01 -8.39 -2.10
CA LEU A 66 16.73 -7.70 -2.13
C LEU A 66 16.37 -7.27 -3.57
N GLU A 67 15.28 -7.83 -4.08
CA GLU A 67 14.62 -7.39 -5.30
C GLU A 67 13.39 -6.54 -4.94
N VAL A 68 13.23 -5.41 -5.64
CA VAL A 68 12.10 -4.50 -5.46
C VAL A 68 11.43 -4.27 -6.80
N ILE A 69 10.17 -4.66 -6.90
CA ILE A 69 9.33 -4.44 -8.07
C ILE A 69 8.31 -3.37 -7.73
N ARG A 70 8.38 -2.22 -8.40
CA ARG A 70 7.43 -1.11 -8.22
C ARG A 70 6.39 -1.12 -9.32
N TRP A 71 5.17 -0.70 -8.98
CA TRP A 71 4.12 -0.41 -9.94
C TRP A 71 3.58 1.00 -9.74
N ASP A 72 3.19 1.63 -10.84
CA ASP A 72 2.50 2.92 -10.91
C ASP A 72 1.62 2.88 -12.16
N ASP A 73 0.46 2.25 -12.03
CA ASP A 73 -0.35 1.85 -13.17
C ASP A 73 -1.85 2.10 -12.94
N PRO A 74 -2.62 2.36 -14.01
CA PRO A 74 -4.07 2.54 -13.95
C PRO A 74 -4.79 1.20 -13.76
N LEU A 75 -4.76 0.65 -12.54
CA LEU A 75 -5.16 -0.74 -12.27
C LEU A 75 -6.61 -0.94 -11.84
N VAL A 76 -7.33 0.10 -11.40
CA VAL A 76 -8.74 -0.06 -10.94
C VAL A 76 -9.67 0.84 -11.71
N HIS A 77 -10.53 0.24 -12.53
CA HIS A 77 -11.58 0.96 -13.22
C HIS A 77 -12.86 1.03 -12.36
N LEU A 78 -13.36 2.24 -12.11
CA LEU A 78 -14.62 2.48 -11.42
C LEU A 78 -15.69 2.87 -12.47
N PRO A 79 -16.52 1.92 -12.93
CA PRO A 79 -17.36 2.10 -14.12
C PRO A 79 -18.53 3.07 -13.93
N ALA A 80 -18.84 3.45 -12.69
CA ALA A 80 -19.96 4.32 -12.37
C ALA A 80 -19.73 5.08 -11.06
N GLN A 81 -20.48 6.17 -10.89
CA GLN A 81 -20.53 6.95 -9.65
C GLN A 81 -20.81 6.10 -8.40
N GLN A 82 -21.67 5.09 -8.51
CA GLN A 82 -21.94 4.18 -7.40
C GLN A 82 -20.70 3.36 -6.99
N ALA A 83 -19.87 2.95 -7.95
CA ALA A 83 -18.62 2.23 -7.67
C ALA A 83 -17.61 3.13 -6.96
N LEU A 84 -17.53 4.41 -7.35
CA LEU A 84 -16.71 5.40 -6.66
C LEU A 84 -17.16 5.63 -5.22
N LYS A 85 -18.46 5.79 -4.97
CA LYS A 85 -18.99 5.90 -3.60
C LYS A 85 -18.63 4.69 -2.74
N LEU A 86 -18.82 3.48 -3.27
CA LEU A 86 -18.46 2.25 -2.56
C LEU A 86 -16.95 2.16 -2.30
N TYR A 87 -16.14 2.57 -3.27
CA TYR A 87 -14.68 2.63 -3.12
C TYR A 87 -14.28 3.55 -1.96
N LEU A 88 -14.81 4.78 -1.94
CA LEU A 88 -14.52 5.78 -0.89
C LEU A 88 -14.99 5.32 0.50
N LYS A 89 -16.15 4.66 0.59
CA LYS A 89 -16.59 4.02 1.84
C LYS A 89 -15.59 2.95 2.31
N GLY A 90 -15.09 2.12 1.40
CA GLY A 90 -14.03 1.15 1.71
C GLY A 90 -12.71 1.79 2.17
N ARG A 91 -12.51 3.08 1.89
CA ARG A 91 -11.38 3.89 2.37
C ARG A 91 -11.65 4.62 3.68
N GLY A 92 -12.83 4.41 4.28
CA GLY A 92 -13.18 4.93 5.61
C GLY A 92 -13.99 6.21 5.59
N LEU A 93 -14.38 6.75 4.42
CA LEU A 93 -15.21 7.95 4.36
C LEU A 93 -16.68 7.62 4.68
N SER A 94 -17.31 8.53 5.42
CA SER A 94 -18.75 8.54 5.70
C SER A 94 -19.58 9.09 4.53
N ASP A 95 -20.90 8.85 4.57
CA ASP A 95 -21.81 9.40 3.56
C ASP A 95 -21.82 10.94 3.53
N ALA A 96 -21.59 11.59 4.68
CA ALA A 96 -21.50 13.04 4.77
C ALA A 96 -20.25 13.57 4.06
N GLU A 97 -19.07 13.01 4.37
CA GLU A 97 -17.80 13.40 3.74
C GLU A 97 -17.83 13.17 2.21
N ILE A 98 -18.45 12.08 1.76
CA ILE A 98 -18.60 11.78 0.32
C ILE A 98 -19.54 12.80 -0.36
N ALA A 99 -20.57 13.27 0.33
CA ALA A 99 -21.51 14.24 -0.22
C ALA A 99 -20.92 15.66 -0.31
N GLU A 100 -20.02 16.02 0.61
CA GLU A 100 -19.34 17.33 0.67
C GLU A 100 -18.12 17.41 -0.24
N ALA A 101 -17.56 16.28 -0.67
CA ALA A 101 -16.41 16.25 -1.55
C ALA A 101 -16.79 16.67 -2.99
N ASP A 102 -16.62 17.97 -3.25
CA ASP A 102 -16.76 18.60 -4.56
C ASP A 102 -15.88 17.90 -5.61
N GLY A 103 -16.42 17.70 -6.83
CA GLY A 103 -15.67 17.14 -7.97
C GLY A 103 -15.68 15.62 -8.12
N ILE A 104 -16.22 14.86 -7.16
CA ILE A 104 -16.40 13.39 -7.28
C ILE A 104 -17.31 13.03 -8.47
N ALA A 105 -18.30 13.88 -8.78
CA ALA A 105 -19.35 13.61 -9.76
C ALA A 105 -18.90 13.54 -11.23
N SER A 106 -17.73 14.07 -11.58
CA SER A 106 -17.26 14.21 -12.98
C SER A 106 -16.27 13.13 -13.45
N LEU A 107 -15.82 12.25 -12.56
CA LEU A 107 -14.82 11.24 -12.89
C LEU A 107 -15.49 9.91 -13.26
N PRO A 108 -15.09 9.26 -14.36
CA PRO A 108 -15.06 7.81 -14.48
C PRO A 108 -13.63 7.36 -14.10
N PRO A 109 -13.30 7.24 -12.80
CA PRO A 109 -11.90 7.14 -12.44
C PRO A 109 -11.42 5.72 -12.67
N THR A 110 -10.60 5.55 -13.70
CA THR A 110 -9.53 4.58 -13.58
C THR A 110 -8.54 5.14 -12.57
N LEU A 111 -8.44 4.50 -11.41
CA LEU A 111 -7.56 4.88 -10.32
C LEU A 111 -6.18 4.29 -10.53
N THR A 112 -5.17 5.14 -10.38
CA THR A 112 -3.78 4.73 -10.41
C THR A 112 -3.40 4.09 -9.08
N LYS A 113 -2.92 2.85 -9.14
CA LYS A 113 -2.43 2.10 -7.99
C LYS A 113 -0.91 2.17 -8.01
N ARG A 114 -0.34 2.53 -6.87
CA ARG A 114 1.11 2.60 -6.66
C ARG A 114 1.52 1.70 -5.52
N GLY A 115 2.69 1.08 -5.64
CA GLY A 115 3.28 0.35 -4.54
C GLY A 115 4.52 -0.43 -4.93
N ALA A 116 4.95 -1.30 -4.02
CA ALA A 116 6.11 -2.15 -4.22
C ALA A 116 5.91 -3.55 -3.67
N LEU A 117 6.50 -4.52 -4.36
CA LEU A 117 6.77 -5.86 -3.88
C LEU A 117 8.26 -5.94 -3.58
N MET A 118 8.60 -6.45 -2.41
CA MET A 118 9.96 -6.66 -1.97
C MET A 118 10.17 -8.14 -1.69
N ALA A 119 11.22 -8.71 -2.29
CA ALA A 119 11.60 -10.10 -2.12
C ALA A 119 13.07 -10.18 -1.68
N GLY A 120 13.35 -10.82 -0.55
CA GLY A 120 14.69 -10.94 0.00
C GLY A 120 14.94 -12.33 0.58
N ARG A 121 16.20 -12.74 0.66
CA ARG A 121 16.60 -14.06 1.14
C ARG A 121 17.31 -13.99 2.48
N LYS A 122 16.97 -14.93 3.36
CA LYS A 122 17.72 -15.15 4.59
C LYS A 122 19.10 -15.67 4.24
N ALA A 123 20.13 -15.13 4.89
CA ALA A 123 21.50 -15.60 4.74
C ALA A 123 21.59 -17.12 4.99
N ASN A 124 22.57 -17.75 4.34
CA ASN A 124 22.81 -19.18 4.52
C ASN A 124 23.37 -19.50 5.91
#